data_AF-A0A7S3M2R3-F1
#
_entry.id   AF-A0A7S3M2R3-F1
#
_cell.length_a   1.000
_cell.length_b   1.000
_cell.length_c   1.000
_cell.angle_alpha   90.00
_cell.angle_beta   90.00
_cell.angle_gamma   90.00
#
_symmetry.space_group_name_H-M   'P 1'
#
loop_
_entity.id
_entity.type
_entity.pdbx_description
1 polymer ?
#
loop_
_entity_poly.entity_id
_entity_poly.type
_entity_poly.pdbx_seq_one_letter_code
_entity_poly.pdbx_strand_id
1 'polypeptide(L)'
;VRYNKVTQNGMKTLNALSRALQVKAGIEPTRLFPTNVRADAVNSERLAALPGGPGLSATYESIDKVPEGMIFTPEALDQMSMLPRKLELKVGAQVMLLKNKTPTLVNGSRGVVESFERNAEGSLVPHVRFLSGEVMLVAREEEDKDVVGGRKITRCQIPLRLSWAITIHKAQGMSIDFLEVDLRNVFEAGQAY
;
A
#
# COMPACT_ATOMS: atom_id res chain seq x y z
N VAL A 1 -13.95 -9.22 20.73
CA VAL A 1 -13.11 -8.00 20.56
C VAL A 1 -13.95 -6.72 20.42
N ARG A 2 -15.03 -6.69 19.63
CA ARG A 2 -15.94 -5.53 19.43
C ARG A 2 -16.55 -4.86 20.69
N TYR A 3 -16.49 -5.52 21.86
CA TYR A 3 -17.06 -5.00 23.12
C TYR A 3 -16.08 -5.08 24.30
N ASN A 4 -14.76 -5.08 24.05
CA ASN A 4 -13.71 -5.38 25.06
C ASN A 4 -13.87 -6.74 25.79
N LYS A 5 -14.83 -7.57 25.38
CA LYS A 5 -14.94 -8.96 25.80
C LYS A 5 -14.21 -9.84 24.80
N VAL A 6 -13.11 -10.42 25.27
CA VAL A 6 -12.44 -11.54 24.62
C VAL A 6 -13.04 -12.81 25.21
N THR A 7 -13.95 -13.45 24.47
CA THR A 7 -14.54 -14.73 24.92
C THR A 7 -13.50 -15.84 24.75
N GLN A 8 -13.59 -16.92 25.56
CA GLN A 8 -12.73 -18.09 25.37
C GLN A 8 -12.84 -18.68 23.95
N ASN A 9 -14.03 -18.64 23.34
CA ASN A 9 -14.20 -19.00 21.93
C ASN A 9 -13.45 -18.05 20.99
N GLY A 10 -13.48 -16.74 21.23
CA GLY A 10 -12.70 -15.77 20.46
C GLY A 10 -11.19 -16.01 20.53
N MET A 11 -10.65 -16.32 21.72
CA MET A 11 -9.24 -16.70 21.87
C MET A 11 -8.92 -18.03 21.19
N LYS A 12 -9.80 -19.04 21.28
CA LYS A 12 -9.63 -20.31 20.56
C LYS A 12 -9.61 -20.10 19.04
N THR A 13 -10.50 -19.27 18.50
CA THR A 13 -10.50 -18.94 17.07
C THR A 13 -9.22 -18.21 16.65
N LEU A 14 -8.76 -17.22 17.42
CA LEU A 14 -7.51 -16.50 17.12
C LEU A 14 -6.29 -17.42 17.20
N ASN A 15 -6.20 -18.27 18.23
CA ASN A 15 -5.12 -19.23 18.36
C ASN A 15 -5.14 -20.28 17.24
N ALA A 16 -6.32 -20.69 16.76
CA ALA A 16 -6.46 -21.57 15.60
C ALA A 16 -6.00 -20.93 14.27
N LEU A 17 -5.89 -19.59 14.21
CA LEU A 17 -5.31 -18.88 13.08
C LEU A 17 -3.77 -18.77 13.16
N SER A 18 -3.17 -19.17 14.28
CA SER A 18 -1.71 -19.26 14.42
C SER A 18 -1.19 -20.41 13.56
N ARG A 19 -0.78 -20.09 12.34
CA ARG A 19 -0.18 -21.02 11.38
C ARG A 19 0.87 -20.28 10.55
N ALA A 20 1.89 -21.00 10.09
CA ALA A 20 2.81 -20.45 9.10
C ALA A 20 2.02 -20.16 7.81
N LEU A 21 2.01 -18.90 7.37
CA LEU A 21 1.42 -18.53 6.09
C LEU A 21 2.45 -18.80 5.00
N GLN A 22 2.08 -19.61 4.01
CA GLN A 22 2.95 -19.90 2.87
C GLN A 22 2.83 -18.83 1.80
N VAL A 23 3.95 -18.50 1.15
CA VAL A 23 4.01 -17.60 0.01
C VAL A 23 3.05 -18.10 -1.09
N LYS A 24 2.15 -17.22 -1.56
CA LYS A 24 1.25 -17.53 -2.67
C LYS A 24 1.67 -16.73 -3.89
N ALA A 25 2.00 -17.38 -5.00
CA ALA A 25 2.38 -16.72 -6.25
C ALA A 25 3.49 -15.65 -6.10
N GLY A 26 4.51 -15.93 -5.28
CA GLY A 26 5.62 -14.98 -5.02
C GLY A 26 5.27 -13.84 -4.05
N ILE A 27 4.07 -13.86 -3.45
CA ILE A 27 3.58 -12.84 -2.54
C ILE A 27 3.61 -13.38 -1.10
N GLU A 28 4.42 -12.75 -0.25
CA GLU A 28 4.49 -12.96 1.20
C GLU A 28 3.27 -12.32 1.89
N PRO A 29 2.84 -12.73 3.09
CA PRO A 29 1.81 -12.01 3.84
C PRO A 29 2.21 -10.55 4.11
N THR A 30 1.27 -9.61 3.96
CA THR A 30 1.53 -8.23 4.39
C THR A 30 1.52 -8.16 5.91
N ARG A 31 2.58 -7.67 6.53
CA ARG A 31 2.68 -7.51 7.98
C ARG A 31 2.09 -6.19 8.45
N LEU A 32 1.29 -6.23 9.52
CA LEU A 32 0.79 -5.01 10.17
C LEU A 32 1.72 -4.52 11.28
N PHE A 33 2.00 -3.21 11.25
CA PHE A 33 2.76 -2.52 12.27
C PHE A 33 1.98 -1.36 12.90
N PRO A 34 2.27 -0.99 14.16
CA PRO A 34 1.65 0.17 14.78
C PRO A 34 2.14 1.50 14.19
N THR A 35 3.39 1.56 13.72
CA THR A 35 4.04 2.81 13.27
C THR A 35 4.57 2.73 11.85
N ASN A 36 4.54 3.85 11.13
CA ASN A 36 5.07 3.96 9.77
C ASN A 36 6.56 3.63 9.73
N VAL A 37 7.34 4.10 10.72
CA VAL A 37 8.78 3.86 10.81
C VAL A 37 9.14 2.37 10.67
N ARG A 38 8.41 1.48 11.37
CA ARG A 38 8.66 0.04 11.27
C ARG A 38 8.23 -0.54 9.92
N ALA A 39 7.06 -0.15 9.43
CA ALA A 39 6.56 -0.62 8.14
C ALA A 39 7.48 -0.18 6.99
N ASP A 40 7.90 1.07 7.00
CA ASP A 40 8.78 1.65 5.99
C ASP A 40 10.19 1.03 6.05
N ALA A 41 10.71 0.72 7.23
CA ALA A 41 11.98 0.01 7.38
C ALA A 41 11.93 -1.39 6.72
N VAL A 42 10.88 -2.17 7.01
CA VAL A 42 10.69 -3.51 6.39
C VAL A 42 10.55 -3.40 4.87
N ASN A 43 9.74 -2.45 4.39
CA ASN A 43 9.57 -2.25 2.95
C ASN A 43 10.89 -1.83 2.26
N SER A 44 11.67 -0.96 2.90
CA SER A 44 12.94 -0.48 2.37
C SER A 44 13.98 -1.60 2.32
N GLU A 45 14.08 -2.39 3.38
CA GLU A 45 14.98 -3.56 3.45
C GLU A 45 14.64 -4.57 2.34
N ARG A 46 13.35 -4.90 2.17
CA ARG A 46 12.90 -5.85 1.16
C ARG A 46 13.10 -5.33 -0.26
N LEU A 47 12.83 -4.05 -0.51
CA LEU A 47 13.10 -3.43 -1.81
C LEU A 47 14.60 -3.37 -2.10
N ALA A 48 15.44 -3.08 -1.11
CA ALA A 48 16.89 -3.02 -1.27
C ALA A 48 17.46 -4.40 -1.65
N ALA A 49 16.92 -5.48 -1.10
CA ALA A 49 17.32 -6.86 -1.41
C ALA A 49 16.98 -7.30 -2.85
N LEU A 50 16.08 -6.60 -3.55
CA LEU A 50 15.74 -6.92 -4.93
C LEU A 50 16.79 -6.39 -5.92
N PRO A 51 17.04 -7.12 -7.03
CA PRO A 51 17.90 -6.66 -8.11
C PRO A 51 17.46 -5.28 -8.61
N GLY A 52 18.42 -4.36 -8.75
CA GLY A 52 18.20 -3.03 -9.33
C GLY A 52 18.98 -2.85 -10.63
N GLY A 53 18.69 -1.76 -11.34
CA GLY A 53 19.42 -1.39 -12.55
C GLY A 53 18.52 -0.85 -13.66
N PRO A 54 19.09 -0.40 -14.79
CA PRO A 54 18.33 0.09 -15.93
C PRO A 54 17.28 -0.94 -16.38
N GLY A 55 16.01 -0.53 -16.42
CA GLY A 55 14.89 -1.40 -16.80
C GLY A 55 14.38 -2.34 -15.70
N LEU A 56 15.07 -2.45 -14.57
CA LEU A 56 14.66 -3.28 -13.41
C LEU A 56 14.13 -2.45 -12.24
N SER A 57 14.28 -1.13 -12.27
CA SER A 57 13.84 -0.22 -11.21
C SER A 57 13.37 1.11 -11.77
N ALA A 58 12.41 1.73 -11.08
CA ALA A 58 11.90 3.06 -11.38
C ALA A 58 11.50 3.81 -10.11
N THR A 59 11.71 5.12 -10.13
CA THR A 59 11.29 6.03 -9.05
C THR A 59 10.33 7.08 -9.60
N TYR A 60 9.26 7.32 -8.88
CA TYR A 60 8.17 8.21 -9.26
C TYR A 60 7.93 9.24 -8.17
N GLU A 61 8.18 10.51 -8.46
CA GLU A 61 7.77 11.65 -7.61
C GLU A 61 6.34 12.06 -7.99
N SER A 62 5.50 12.43 -7.02
CA SER A 62 4.13 12.85 -7.28
C SER A 62 4.08 14.21 -7.98
N ILE A 63 3.00 14.47 -8.71
CA ILE A 63 2.71 15.78 -9.27
C ILE A 63 1.55 16.36 -8.48
N ASP A 64 1.84 17.34 -7.63
CA ASP A 64 0.86 17.94 -6.72
C ASP A 64 0.39 19.29 -7.30
N LYS A 65 -0.93 19.46 -7.42
CA LYS A 65 -1.58 20.69 -7.89
C LYS A 65 -2.27 21.37 -6.71
N VAL A 66 -1.79 22.56 -6.35
CA VAL A 66 -2.33 23.37 -5.26
C VAL A 66 -2.96 24.64 -5.85
N PRO A 67 -4.17 25.05 -5.40
CA PRO A 67 -4.80 26.28 -5.85
C PRO A 67 -3.93 27.51 -5.61
N GLU A 68 -4.00 28.48 -6.52
CA GLU A 68 -3.28 29.75 -6.39
C GLU A 68 -3.67 30.49 -5.10
N GLY A 69 -2.67 31.12 -4.46
CA GLY A 69 -2.85 31.83 -3.19
C GLY A 69 -3.07 30.94 -1.97
N MET A 70 -3.04 29.61 -2.11
CA MET A 70 -3.12 28.68 -0.98
C MET A 70 -1.73 28.32 -0.48
N ILE A 71 -1.46 28.60 0.80
CA ILE A 71 -0.27 28.09 1.48
C ILE A 71 -0.56 26.65 1.89
N PHE A 72 0.22 25.72 1.34
CA PHE A 72 0.13 24.31 1.69
C PHE A 72 1.52 23.68 1.70
N THR A 73 1.76 22.76 2.64
CA THR A 73 3.02 22.03 2.69
C THR A 73 2.85 20.65 2.04
N PRO A 74 3.88 20.13 1.35
CA PRO A 74 3.86 18.76 0.86
C PRO A 74 3.53 17.73 1.96
N GLU A 75 4.00 17.97 3.18
CA GLU A 75 3.76 17.11 4.34
C GLU A 75 2.27 17.08 4.75
N ALA A 76 1.55 18.19 4.59
CA ALA A 76 0.12 18.23 4.83
C ALA A 76 -0.64 17.37 3.81
N LEU A 77 -0.19 17.34 2.54
CA LEU A 77 -0.79 16.45 1.54
C LEU A 77 -0.54 14.99 1.86
N ASP A 78 0.65 14.68 2.37
CA ASP A 78 1.05 13.32 2.72
C ASP A 78 0.18 12.70 3.82
N GLN A 79 -0.41 13.52 4.70
CA GLN A 79 -1.34 13.05 5.73
C GLN A 79 -2.76 12.80 5.16
N MET A 80 -3.13 13.47 4.07
CA MET A 80 -4.48 13.39 3.51
C MET A 80 -4.58 12.41 2.34
N SER A 81 -3.50 12.29 1.57
CA SER A 81 -3.43 11.48 0.36
C SER A 81 -3.06 10.03 0.66
N MET A 82 -3.78 9.11 0.02
CA MET A 82 -3.38 7.70 0.05
C MET A 82 -2.19 7.45 -0.88
N LEU A 83 -2.06 8.27 -1.92
CA LEU A 83 -1.00 8.18 -2.91
C LEU A 83 0.33 8.69 -2.34
N PRO A 84 1.42 7.89 -2.44
CA PRO A 84 2.70 8.28 -1.88
C PRO A 84 3.30 9.45 -2.66
N ARG A 85 3.92 10.40 -1.94
CA ARG A 85 4.69 11.48 -2.58
C ARG A 85 5.83 10.94 -3.44
N LYS A 86 6.55 9.95 -2.92
CA LYS A 86 7.61 9.24 -3.63
C LYS A 86 7.34 7.75 -3.63
N LEU A 87 7.42 7.13 -4.80
CA LEU A 87 7.26 5.70 -4.98
C LEU A 87 8.49 5.13 -5.69
N GLU A 88 9.20 4.23 -5.03
CA GLU A 88 10.29 3.47 -5.64
C GLU A 88 9.83 2.02 -5.84
N LEU A 89 10.02 1.50 -7.04
CA LEU A 89 9.66 0.15 -7.41
C LEU A 89 10.84 -0.54 -8.09
N LYS A 90 10.92 -1.86 -7.90
CA LYS A 90 11.81 -2.76 -8.61
C LYS A 90 11.03 -3.96 -9.13
N VAL A 91 11.55 -4.65 -10.14
CA VAL A 91 11.05 -5.97 -10.53
C VAL A 91 11.14 -6.90 -9.32
N GLY A 92 10.05 -7.64 -9.05
CA GLY A 92 9.88 -8.44 -7.84
C GLY A 92 9.31 -7.68 -6.64
N ALA A 93 9.08 -6.36 -6.75
CA ALA A 93 8.52 -5.60 -5.64
C ALA A 93 7.08 -6.00 -5.36
N GLN A 94 6.78 -6.30 -4.10
CA GLN A 94 5.44 -6.60 -3.64
C GLN A 94 4.68 -5.31 -3.39
N VAL A 95 3.58 -5.13 -4.11
CA VAL A 95 2.79 -3.90 -4.11
C VAL A 95 1.35 -4.15 -3.69
N MET A 96 0.66 -3.08 -3.34
CA MET A 96 -0.76 -3.04 -3.06
C MET A 96 -1.38 -1.89 -3.85
N LEU A 97 -2.49 -2.18 -4.50
CA LEU A 97 -3.28 -1.24 -5.25
C LEU A 97 -4.07 -0.34 -4.30
N LEU A 98 -4.05 0.96 -4.56
CA LEU A 98 -4.66 1.99 -3.70
C LEU A 98 -6.03 2.47 -4.21
N LYS A 99 -6.44 2.03 -5.40
CA LYS A 99 -7.67 2.46 -6.08
C LYS A 99 -8.34 1.30 -6.80
N ASN A 100 -9.66 1.37 -6.94
CA ASN A 100 -10.39 0.38 -7.72
C ASN A 100 -10.12 0.58 -9.22
N LYS A 101 -9.82 -0.51 -9.92
CA LYS A 101 -9.53 -0.54 -11.37
C LYS A 101 -10.51 -1.40 -12.13
N THR A 102 -10.82 -2.57 -11.59
CA THR A 102 -11.77 -3.54 -12.17
C THR A 102 -12.61 -4.14 -11.02
N PRO A 103 -13.67 -4.92 -11.31
CA PRO A 103 -14.41 -5.62 -10.25
C PRO A 103 -13.55 -6.55 -9.39
N THR A 104 -12.41 -7.02 -9.93
CA THR A 104 -11.46 -7.93 -9.29
C THR A 104 -10.23 -7.22 -8.72
N LEU A 105 -9.86 -6.05 -9.26
CA LEU A 105 -8.76 -5.22 -8.77
C LEU A 105 -9.32 -4.01 -8.02
N VAL A 106 -9.39 -4.16 -6.71
CA VAL A 106 -9.92 -3.17 -5.78
C VAL A 106 -8.81 -2.60 -4.91
N ASN A 107 -9.10 -1.54 -4.17
CA ASN A 107 -8.22 -1.02 -3.14
C ASN A 107 -7.88 -2.12 -2.12
N GLY A 108 -6.60 -2.43 -1.96
CA GLY A 108 -6.10 -3.56 -1.17
C GLY A 108 -5.62 -4.75 -1.99
N SER A 109 -5.97 -4.85 -3.28
CA SER A 109 -5.48 -5.92 -4.16
C SER A 109 -3.95 -5.93 -4.20
N ARG A 110 -3.38 -7.11 -3.99
CA ARG A 110 -1.93 -7.30 -3.85
C ARG A 110 -1.34 -7.89 -5.12
N GLY A 111 -0.11 -7.47 -5.44
CA GLY A 111 0.58 -7.92 -6.64
C GLY A 111 2.10 -7.84 -6.54
N VAL A 112 2.76 -8.30 -7.60
CA VAL A 112 4.21 -8.20 -7.80
C VAL A 112 4.48 -7.45 -9.10
N VAL A 113 5.42 -6.51 -9.06
CA VAL A 113 5.93 -5.85 -10.27
C VAL A 113 6.74 -6.87 -11.08
N GLU A 114 6.27 -7.21 -12.28
CA GLU A 114 6.96 -8.19 -13.15
C GLU A 114 7.96 -7.51 -14.09
N SER A 115 7.61 -6.32 -14.55
CA SER A 115 8.45 -5.54 -15.48
C SER A 115 8.02 -4.08 -15.47
N PHE A 116 8.76 -3.27 -16.25
CA PHE A 116 8.37 -1.91 -16.57
C PHE A 116 8.28 -1.76 -18.09
N GLU A 117 7.22 -1.10 -18.55
CA GLU A 117 7.01 -0.81 -19.97
C GLU A 117 7.05 0.70 -20.20
N ARG A 118 7.56 1.14 -21.35
CA ARG A 118 7.53 2.57 -21.70
C ARG A 118 6.18 2.91 -22.30
N ASN A 119 5.53 3.96 -21.78
CA ASN A 119 4.38 4.55 -22.43
C ASN A 119 4.80 5.37 -23.67
N ALA A 120 3.83 5.94 -24.39
CA ALA A 120 4.07 6.77 -25.58
C ALA A 120 4.96 8.00 -25.30
N GLU A 121 5.00 8.47 -24.05
CA GLU A 121 5.83 9.60 -23.60
C GLU A 121 7.23 9.15 -23.15
N GLY A 122 7.55 7.86 -23.27
CA GLY A 122 8.82 7.27 -22.87
C GLY A 122 8.97 7.02 -21.36
N SER A 123 7.95 7.33 -20.55
CA SER A 123 7.94 7.08 -19.10
C SER A 123 7.73 5.60 -18.81
N LEU A 124 8.49 5.06 -17.84
CA LEU A 124 8.30 3.69 -17.38
C LEU A 124 6.99 3.58 -16.61
N VAL A 125 6.22 2.52 -16.86
CA VAL A 125 4.97 2.18 -16.21
C VAL A 125 5.11 0.77 -15.66
N PRO A 126 4.80 0.55 -14.37
CA PRO A 126 4.92 -0.78 -13.77
C PRO A 126 3.86 -1.72 -14.34
N HIS A 127 4.30 -2.89 -14.79
CA HIS A 127 3.46 -4.00 -15.17
C HIS A 127 3.35 -4.96 -13.99
N VAL A 128 2.16 -5.06 -13.40
CA VAL A 128 1.93 -5.75 -12.11
C VAL A 128 1.03 -6.96 -12.31
N ARG A 129 1.46 -8.11 -11.81
CA ARG A 129 0.63 -9.31 -11.67
C ARG A 129 0.01 -9.37 -10.28
N PHE A 130 -1.31 -9.40 -10.21
CA PHE A 130 -2.07 -9.43 -8.97
C PHE A 130 -2.41 -10.87 -8.54
N LEU A 131 -2.76 -11.05 -7.25
CA LEU A 131 -3.20 -12.33 -6.69
C LEU A 131 -4.44 -12.91 -7.39
N SER A 132 -5.26 -12.06 -8.00
CA SER A 132 -6.40 -12.49 -8.83
C SER A 132 -5.97 -13.23 -10.11
N GLY A 133 -4.69 -13.16 -10.47
CA GLY A 133 -4.14 -13.62 -11.75
C GLY A 133 -4.19 -12.56 -12.85
N GLU A 134 -4.89 -11.44 -12.62
CA GLU A 134 -4.94 -10.32 -13.55
C GLU A 134 -3.58 -9.60 -13.60
N VAL A 135 -3.17 -9.20 -14.81
CA VAL A 135 -1.93 -8.44 -15.04
C VAL A 135 -2.30 -7.10 -15.66
N MET A 136 -1.76 -6.02 -15.12
CA MET A 136 -2.12 -4.65 -15.52
C MET A 136 -0.93 -3.71 -15.53
N LEU A 137 -0.86 -2.85 -16.54
CA LEU A 137 -0.04 -1.65 -16.54
C LEU A 137 -0.69 -0.58 -15.66
N VAL A 138 -0.04 -0.24 -14.55
CA VAL A 138 -0.62 0.66 -13.55
C VAL A 138 -0.11 2.08 -13.78
N ALA A 139 -0.85 2.84 -14.59
CA ALA A 139 -0.56 4.24 -14.89
C ALA A 139 -0.86 5.19 -13.72
N ARG A 140 -0.33 6.42 -13.79
CA ARG A 140 -0.62 7.50 -12.85
C ARG A 140 -2.11 7.84 -12.81
N GLU A 141 -2.55 8.27 -11.65
CA GLU A 141 -3.90 8.76 -11.42
C GLU A 141 -3.92 9.95 -10.48
N GLU A 142 -4.93 10.79 -10.64
CA GLU A 142 -5.20 11.94 -9.77
C GLU A 142 -6.07 11.56 -8.57
N GLU A 143 -5.69 12.02 -7.39
CA GLU A 143 -6.49 11.95 -6.17
C GLU A 143 -6.76 13.39 -5.68
N ASP A 144 -8.02 13.77 -5.71
CA ASP A 144 -8.48 15.05 -5.17
C ASP A 144 -8.69 14.97 -3.66
N LYS A 145 -8.31 16.04 -2.97
CA LYS A 145 -8.58 16.27 -1.55
C LYS A 145 -9.29 17.59 -1.40
N ASP A 146 -10.51 17.52 -0.86
CA ASP A 146 -11.28 18.70 -0.50
C ASP A 146 -10.63 19.42 0.67
N VAL A 147 -10.53 20.74 0.55
CA VAL A 147 -10.00 21.61 1.58
C VAL A 147 -11.04 22.68 1.93
N VAL A 148 -10.87 23.27 3.11
CA VAL A 148 -11.74 24.33 3.63
C VAL A 148 -11.92 25.44 2.57
N GLY A 149 -13.18 25.83 2.37
CA GLY A 149 -13.58 26.82 1.38
C GLY A 149 -13.91 26.24 0.00
N GLY A 150 -14.17 24.94 -0.12
CA GLY A 150 -14.61 24.31 -1.37
C GLY A 150 -13.52 24.21 -2.44
N ARG A 151 -12.26 24.44 -2.07
CA ARG A 151 -11.09 24.29 -2.93
C ARG A 151 -10.58 22.85 -2.87
N LYS A 152 -9.87 22.42 -3.91
CA LYS A 152 -9.29 21.08 -4.00
C LYS A 152 -7.79 21.14 -4.21
N ILE A 153 -7.08 20.23 -3.56
CA ILE A 153 -5.68 19.92 -3.86
C ILE A 153 -5.66 18.55 -4.51
N THR A 154 -4.89 18.40 -5.59
CA THR A 154 -4.82 17.15 -6.34
C THR A 154 -3.41 16.57 -6.28
N ARG A 155 -3.29 15.28 -5.98
CA ARG A 155 -2.05 14.52 -6.13
C ARG A 155 -2.14 13.57 -7.31
N CYS A 156 -1.23 13.66 -8.26
CA CYS A 156 -1.11 12.71 -9.38
C CYS A 156 0.07 11.76 -9.18
N GLN A 157 -0.20 10.46 -9.08
CA GLN A 157 0.81 9.43 -8.83
C GLN A 157 0.31 8.05 -9.26
N ILE A 158 1.22 7.09 -9.46
CA ILE A 158 0.87 5.67 -9.61
C ILE A 158 0.15 5.18 -8.33
N PRO A 159 -1.06 4.60 -8.43
CA PRO A 159 -1.86 4.15 -7.28
C PRO A 159 -1.36 2.84 -6.66
N LEU A 160 -0.07 2.76 -6.36
CA LEU A 160 0.58 1.62 -5.73
C LEU A 160 1.35 2.07 -4.48
N ARG A 161 1.49 1.15 -3.53
CA ARG A 161 2.47 1.23 -2.44
C ARG A 161 3.16 -0.11 -2.25
N LEU A 162 4.36 -0.09 -1.66
CA LEU A 162 5.00 -1.32 -1.17
C LEU A 162 4.13 -1.96 -0.08
N SER A 163 4.06 -3.29 -0.08
CA SER A 163 3.11 -4.03 0.74
C SER A 163 3.69 -5.26 1.45
N TRP A 164 5.01 -5.32 1.69
CA TRP A 164 5.55 -6.28 2.67
C TRP A 164 5.10 -5.92 4.08
N ALA A 165 5.00 -4.63 4.36
CA ALA A 165 4.51 -4.10 5.61
C ALA A 165 3.64 -2.85 5.40
N ILE A 166 2.58 -2.73 6.19
CA ILE A 166 1.77 -1.51 6.27
C ILE A 166 1.42 -1.22 7.73
N THR A 167 0.91 -0.03 8.02
CA THR A 167 0.40 0.27 9.36
C THR A 167 -1.04 -0.18 9.53
N ILE A 168 -1.43 -0.45 10.77
CA ILE A 168 -2.83 -0.75 11.13
C ILE A 168 -3.75 0.38 10.65
N HIS A 169 -3.37 1.64 10.89
CA HIS A 169 -4.12 2.80 10.40
C HIS A 169 -4.28 2.81 8.88
N LYS A 170 -3.23 2.48 8.12
CA LYS A 170 -3.28 2.43 6.66
C LYS A 170 -4.08 1.24 6.13
N ALA A 171 -4.29 0.20 6.93
CA ALA A 171 -5.12 -0.96 6.58
C ALA A 171 -6.61 -0.74 6.88
N GLN A 172 -6.96 0.26 7.68
CA GLN A 172 -8.33 0.50 8.12
C GLN A 172 -9.25 0.82 6.94
N GLY A 173 -10.36 0.08 6.83
CA GLY A 173 -11.32 0.25 5.75
C GLY A 173 -10.91 -0.38 4.41
N MET A 174 -9.80 -1.14 4.37
CA MET A 174 -9.36 -1.90 3.20
C MET A 174 -9.73 -3.38 3.33
N SER A 175 -10.03 -4.02 2.20
CA SER A 175 -10.15 -5.48 2.12
C SER A 175 -8.80 -6.06 1.73
N ILE A 176 -8.10 -6.69 2.67
CA ILE A 176 -6.76 -7.27 2.46
C ILE A 176 -6.83 -8.78 2.62
N ASP A 177 -6.63 -9.53 1.54
CA ASP A 177 -6.88 -10.97 1.51
C ASP A 177 -5.74 -11.83 2.08
N PHE A 178 -4.54 -11.27 2.26
CA PHE A 178 -3.36 -12.03 2.70
C PHE A 178 -2.45 -11.22 3.63
N LEU A 179 -2.62 -11.38 4.94
CA LEU A 179 -2.08 -10.49 5.96
C LEU A 179 -1.65 -11.27 7.21
N GLU A 180 -0.57 -10.80 7.84
CA GLU A 180 0.01 -11.32 9.08
C GLU A 180 -0.04 -10.23 10.16
N VAL A 181 -0.60 -10.55 11.32
CA VAL A 181 -0.68 -9.64 12.46
C VAL A 181 0.04 -10.25 13.65
N ASP A 182 1.01 -9.52 14.19
CA ASP A 182 1.61 -9.85 15.48
C ASP A 182 0.87 -9.13 16.61
N LEU A 183 0.00 -9.86 17.30
CA LEU A 183 -0.81 -9.34 18.42
C LEU A 183 -0.10 -9.39 19.78
N ARG A 184 1.18 -9.76 19.85
CA ARG A 184 1.89 -9.93 21.13
C ARG A 184 2.17 -8.60 21.85
N ASN A 185 2.09 -7.47 21.14
CA ASN A 185 2.44 -6.13 21.63
C ASN A 185 1.39 -5.07 21.19
N VAL A 186 0.10 -5.32 21.35
CA VAL A 186 -0.95 -4.34 21.02
C VAL A 186 -1.13 -3.38 22.19
N PHE A 187 -0.75 -2.11 22.01
CA PHE A 187 -0.64 -1.13 23.11
C PHE A 187 -1.83 -0.16 23.26
N GLU A 188 -2.91 -0.29 22.48
CA GLU A 188 -4.13 0.51 22.69
C GLU A 188 -5.43 -0.27 22.41
N ALA A 189 -6.49 0.08 23.13
CA ALA A 189 -7.83 -0.48 22.92
C ALA A 189 -8.34 -0.14 21.52
N GLY A 190 -8.61 -1.15 20.69
CA GLY A 190 -9.16 -0.99 19.34
C GLY A 190 -8.17 -1.26 18.19
N GLN A 191 -6.86 -1.33 18.45
CA GLN A 191 -5.86 -1.65 17.40
C GLN A 191 -5.87 -3.13 16.96
N ALA A 192 -6.43 -4.03 17.78
CA ALA A 192 -6.62 -5.43 17.43
C ALA A 192 -7.93 -5.71 16.66
N TYR A 193 -8.77 -4.68 16.45
CA TYR A 193 -10.04 -4.79 15.73
C TYR A 193 -9.83 -4.50 14.24
#